data_AF-A0A7W7RR66-F1
#
_entry.id   AF-A0A7W7RR66-F1
#
_cell.length_a   1.000
_cell.length_b   1.000
_cell.length_c   1.000
_cell.angle_alpha   90.00
_cell.angle_beta   90.00
_cell.angle_gamma   90.00
#
_symmetry.space_group_name_H-M   'P 1'
#
loop_
_entity.id
_entity.type
_entity.pdbx_description
1 polymer ?
#
loop_
_entity_poly.entity_id
_entity_poly.type
_entity_poly.pdbx_seq_one_letter_code
_entity_poly.pdbx_strand_id
1 'polypeptide(L)'
;MERPVAGLRGEEGPRGAARPRRDPRLPPGLRRGVTTPGTVTDFGVQSTALWRSDLSATVVVKGNDSGVTNRYRPDGCTIEDVIEDEKYSGAELVVQVAKATARLVTSRTITPAEAAKIIKAVPKPHR
;
A
#
# COMPACT_ATOMS: atom_id res chain seq x y z
N MET A 1 43.52 -40.63 19.50
CA MET A 1 42.31 -41.46 19.32
C MET A 1 41.33 -40.62 18.48
N GLU A 2 41.34 -40.55 17.14
CA GLU A 2 41.49 -41.57 16.09
C GLU A 2 40.64 -42.82 16.43
N ARG A 3 39.57 -43.21 15.71
CA ARG A 3 39.34 -43.24 14.25
C ARG A 3 37.83 -43.22 13.87
N PRO A 4 37.50 -43.04 12.56
CA PRO A 4 36.17 -42.83 11.99
C PRO A 4 35.58 -44.08 11.28
N VAL A 5 34.33 -44.01 10.80
CA VAL A 5 33.72 -44.90 9.77
C VAL A 5 32.75 -44.01 8.97
N ALA A 6 32.92 -43.61 7.70
CA ALA A 6 33.30 -44.26 6.44
C ALA A 6 32.25 -45.25 5.88
N GLY A 7 31.72 -44.96 4.68
CA GLY A 7 30.97 -45.92 3.85
C GLY A 7 29.72 -45.31 3.20
N LEU A 8 29.81 -44.58 2.08
CA LEU A 8 29.83 -45.07 0.68
C LEU A 8 28.44 -45.55 0.21
N ARG A 9 27.76 -44.79 -0.66
CA ARG A 9 27.80 -44.80 -2.15
C ARG A 9 27.00 -45.96 -2.77
N GLY A 10 26.21 -45.62 -3.80
CA GLY A 10 25.59 -46.56 -4.75
C GLY A 10 24.08 -46.35 -4.81
N GLU A 11 23.55 -45.44 -5.64
CA GLU A 11 23.36 -45.56 -7.10
C GLU A 11 22.12 -46.40 -7.49
N GLU A 12 21.47 -45.93 -8.56
CA GLU A 12 20.54 -46.64 -9.44
C GLU A 12 19.06 -46.73 -9.04
N GLY A 13 18.29 -45.77 -9.54
CA GLY A 13 16.86 -45.97 -9.80
C GLY A 13 16.64 -46.93 -10.97
N PRO A 14 15.36 -47.19 -11.29
CA PRO A 14 15.00 -47.07 -12.69
C PRO A 14 13.69 -46.28 -12.91
N ARG A 15 13.81 -45.35 -13.87
CA ARG A 15 13.00 -45.32 -15.09
C ARG A 15 11.48 -45.39 -14.92
N GLY A 16 10.85 -44.29 -15.31
CA GLY A 16 9.72 -44.38 -16.23
C GLY A 16 8.36 -44.00 -15.65
N ALA A 17 8.17 -42.71 -15.38
CA ALA A 17 6.88 -42.09 -15.64
C ALA A 17 7.13 -40.96 -16.64
N ALA A 18 6.94 -41.32 -17.91
CA ALA A 18 7.03 -40.40 -19.04
C ALA A 18 6.14 -39.19 -18.78
N ARG A 19 6.73 -38.00 -18.87
CA ARG A 19 5.98 -36.75 -19.01
C ARG A 19 5.03 -36.92 -20.19
N PRO A 20 3.73 -36.62 -20.07
CA PRO A 20 2.89 -36.55 -21.25
C PRO A 20 3.51 -35.50 -22.20
N ARG A 21 3.86 -35.97 -23.40
CA ARG A 21 4.34 -35.13 -24.49
C ARG A 21 3.30 -34.04 -24.71
N ARG A 22 3.75 -32.78 -24.72
CA ARG A 22 2.93 -31.65 -25.18
C ARG A 22 2.47 -31.97 -26.60
N ASP A 23 1.17 -32.13 -26.77
CA ASP A 23 0.55 -32.14 -28.09
C ASP A 23 0.67 -30.72 -28.68
N PRO A 24 1.33 -30.52 -29.83
CA PRO A 24 1.52 -29.20 -30.41
C PRO A 24 0.31 -28.70 -31.22
N ARG A 25 -0.88 -29.31 -31.11
CA ARG A 25 -2.06 -28.92 -31.91
C ARG A 25 -3.30 -28.55 -31.12
N LEU A 26 -3.17 -27.79 -30.02
CA LEU A 26 -4.32 -27.16 -29.37
C LEU A 26 -4.13 -25.64 -29.19
N PRO A 27 -5.10 -24.81 -29.62
CA PRO A 27 -5.00 -23.35 -29.56
C PRO A 27 -5.08 -22.83 -28.11
N PRO A 28 -4.42 -21.69 -27.80
CA PRO A 28 -4.43 -21.13 -26.46
C PRO A 28 -5.72 -20.32 -26.22
N GLY A 29 -6.48 -20.66 -25.18
CA GLY A 29 -7.64 -19.85 -24.78
C GLY A 29 -8.41 -20.41 -23.59
N LEU A 30 -8.54 -19.57 -22.56
CA LEU A 30 -9.42 -19.69 -21.39
C LEU A 30 -9.20 -20.90 -20.45
N ARG A 31 -8.30 -20.70 -19.49
CA ARG A 31 -8.44 -21.33 -18.17
C ARG A 31 -9.73 -20.82 -17.54
N ARG A 32 -10.76 -21.67 -17.50
CA ARG A 32 -11.93 -21.49 -16.62
C ARG A 32 -11.45 -21.51 -15.18
N GLY A 33 -11.61 -20.39 -14.49
CA GLY A 33 -11.41 -20.30 -13.05
C GLY A 33 -12.38 -21.25 -12.34
N VAL A 34 -11.83 -22.04 -11.43
CA VAL A 34 -12.57 -22.80 -10.42
C VAL A 34 -13.29 -21.77 -9.53
N THR A 35 -14.62 -21.78 -9.57
CA THR A 35 -15.48 -21.02 -8.67
C THR A 35 -15.53 -21.74 -7.32
N THR A 36 -14.74 -21.26 -6.36
CA THR A 36 -15.03 -21.49 -4.94
C THR A 36 -15.93 -20.35 -4.46
N PRO A 37 -17.19 -20.59 -4.05
CA PRO A 37 -18.01 -19.59 -3.39
C PRO A 37 -17.58 -19.54 -1.91
N GLY A 38 -16.49 -18.83 -1.65
CA GLY A 38 -15.99 -18.53 -0.31
C GLY A 38 -15.93 -17.03 -0.14
N THR A 39 -17.03 -16.44 0.32
CA THR A 39 -17.15 -15.10 0.90
C THR A 39 -16.46 -13.96 0.15
N VAL A 40 -17.22 -13.32 -0.72
CA VAL A 40 -17.01 -11.92 -1.07
C VAL A 40 -17.28 -11.09 0.19
N THR A 41 -16.23 -10.73 0.94
CA THR A 41 -16.26 -9.52 1.79
C THR A 41 -15.74 -8.34 0.97
N ASP A 42 -16.31 -8.15 -0.21
CA ASP A 42 -16.39 -6.86 -0.88
C ASP A 42 -17.84 -6.39 -0.76
N PHE A 43 -18.24 -6.11 0.48
CA PHE A 43 -19.42 -5.30 0.73
C PHE A 43 -18.90 -3.90 0.97
N GLY A 44 -19.03 -3.07 -0.05
CA GLY A 44 -18.55 -1.71 -0.08
C GLY A 44 -18.85 -0.98 1.23
N VAL A 45 -17.78 -0.71 1.98
CA VAL A 45 -17.75 0.49 2.78
C VAL A 45 -17.54 1.60 1.77
N GLN A 46 -18.63 2.00 1.10
CA GLN A 46 -18.82 3.41 0.81
C GLN A 46 -18.85 4.05 2.19
N SER A 47 -17.66 4.26 2.76
CA SER A 47 -17.53 5.18 3.86
C SER A 47 -18.18 6.43 3.34
N THR A 48 -18.98 7.08 4.17
CA THR A 48 -19.48 8.40 3.87
C THR A 48 -18.27 9.33 3.87
N ALA A 49 -17.37 9.16 2.87
CA ALA A 49 -16.44 10.14 2.42
C ALA A 49 -17.36 11.34 2.25
N LEU A 50 -17.22 12.27 3.20
CA LEU A 50 -17.88 13.56 3.16
C LEU A 50 -17.74 13.99 1.70
N TRP A 51 -18.82 14.47 1.07
CA TRP A 51 -18.90 14.66 -0.39
C TRP A 51 -17.90 15.69 -0.98
N ARG A 52 -16.83 15.99 -0.23
CA ARG A 52 -15.71 16.89 -0.46
C ARG A 52 -14.34 16.24 -0.17
N SER A 53 -14.28 14.94 0.11
CA SER A 53 -13.00 14.28 0.39
C SER A 53 -12.09 14.38 -0.83
N ASP A 54 -10.90 14.95 -0.65
CA ASP A 54 -9.97 15.12 -1.77
C ASP A 54 -9.45 13.74 -2.23
N LEU A 55 -9.69 13.44 -3.51
CA LEU A 55 -9.36 12.15 -4.15
C LEU A 55 -8.01 12.17 -4.88
N SER A 56 -7.21 13.21 -4.69
CA SER A 56 -5.87 13.34 -5.26
C SER A 56 -5.01 12.14 -4.89
N ALA A 57 -4.16 11.69 -5.82
CA ALA A 57 -3.28 10.54 -5.58
C ALA A 57 -2.21 10.83 -4.52
N THR A 58 -1.84 12.10 -4.35
CA THR A 58 -0.86 12.58 -3.39
C THR A 58 -1.45 13.69 -2.53
N VAL A 59 -0.87 13.89 -1.34
CA VAL A 59 -1.28 14.95 -0.40
C VAL A 59 -0.75 16.29 -0.93
N VAL A 60 -1.67 17.17 -1.29
CA VAL A 60 -1.38 18.55 -1.69
C VAL A 60 -1.65 19.47 -0.49
N VAL A 61 -0.83 20.50 -0.32
CA VAL A 61 -1.05 21.53 0.71
C VAL A 61 -0.97 22.90 0.03
N LYS A 62 -2.10 23.60 -0.04
CA LYS A 62 -2.26 24.91 -0.71
C LYS A 62 -1.65 24.93 -2.12
N GLY A 63 -1.90 23.87 -2.88
CA GLY A 63 -1.41 23.71 -4.25
C GLY A 63 0.04 23.20 -4.37
N ASN A 64 0.73 22.88 -3.27
CA ASN A 64 2.05 22.28 -3.31
C ASN A 64 2.01 20.78 -2.98
N ASP A 65 2.44 19.94 -3.92
CA ASP A 65 2.44 18.48 -3.76
C ASP A 65 3.57 18.02 -2.84
N SER A 66 3.22 17.21 -1.83
CA SER A 66 4.19 16.59 -0.92
C SER A 66 4.85 15.32 -1.48
N GLY A 67 4.28 14.72 -2.53
CA GLY A 67 4.66 13.43 -3.07
C GLY A 67 4.36 12.25 -2.14
N VAL A 68 3.60 12.47 -1.07
CA VAL A 68 3.12 11.42 -0.16
C VAL A 68 1.76 10.94 -0.65
N THR A 69 1.57 9.63 -0.78
CA THR A 69 0.29 9.04 -1.20
C THR A 69 -0.85 9.47 -0.28
N ASN A 70 -1.94 9.97 -0.85
CA ASN A 70 -3.15 10.28 -0.09
C ASN A 70 -3.92 8.98 0.19
N ARG A 71 -3.95 8.55 1.45
CA ARG A 71 -4.54 7.26 1.85
C ARG A 71 -5.85 7.49 2.60
N TYR A 72 -6.82 6.63 2.33
CA TYR A 72 -8.01 6.56 3.16
C TYR A 72 -7.67 6.06 4.56
N ARG A 73 -8.33 6.68 5.52
CA ARG A 73 -8.35 6.25 6.91
C ARG A 73 -9.59 5.37 7.17
N PRO A 74 -9.60 4.62 8.28
CA PRO A 74 -10.75 3.81 8.67
C PRO A 74 -12.05 4.61 8.90
N ASP A 75 -11.94 5.92 9.12
CA ASP A 75 -13.08 6.84 9.27
C ASP A 75 -13.64 7.35 7.92
N GLY A 76 -13.08 6.91 6.79
CA GLY A 76 -13.52 7.32 5.45
C GLY A 76 -12.98 8.64 4.94
N CYS A 77 -12.19 9.35 5.74
CA CYS A 77 -11.52 10.59 5.32
C CYS A 77 -10.13 10.27 4.76
N THR A 78 -9.59 11.14 3.90
CA THR A 78 -8.22 11.04 3.40
C THR A 78 -7.24 11.77 4.33
N ILE A 79 -5.94 11.70 4.03
CA ILE A 79 -4.92 12.41 4.80
C ILE A 79 -5.09 13.93 4.65
N GLU A 80 -5.44 14.38 3.44
CA GLU A 80 -5.66 15.78 3.09
C GLU A 80 -6.84 16.39 3.86
N ASP A 81 -7.93 15.63 4.01
CA ASP A 81 -9.08 16.05 4.82
C ASP A 81 -8.71 16.34 6.28
N VAL A 82 -7.74 15.61 6.84
CA VAL A 82 -7.30 15.78 8.24
C VAL A 82 -6.42 17.01 8.41
N ILE A 83 -5.72 17.41 7.34
CA ILE A 83 -4.88 18.60 7.35
C ILE A 83 -5.76 19.86 7.38
N GLU A 84 -6.89 19.84 6.65
CA GLU A 84 -7.82 20.96 6.52
C GLU A 84 -7.13 22.26 6.06
N ASP A 85 -6.20 22.14 5.11
CA ASP A 85 -5.35 23.26 4.66
C ASP A 85 -6.16 24.43 4.10
N GLU A 86 -7.36 24.21 3.56
CA GLU A 86 -8.29 25.25 3.13
C GLU A 86 -8.63 26.26 4.24
N LYS A 87 -8.74 25.80 5.50
CA LYS A 87 -9.17 26.62 6.64
C LYS A 87 -8.08 27.49 7.25
N TYR A 88 -6.82 27.18 6.98
CA TYR A 88 -5.67 27.81 7.63
C TYR A 88 -4.75 28.48 6.62
N SER A 89 -3.96 29.46 7.06
CA SER A 89 -2.97 30.13 6.22
C SER A 89 -1.74 30.54 7.02
N GLY A 90 -0.66 30.89 6.32
CA GLY A 90 0.57 31.41 6.92
C GLY A 90 1.12 30.50 8.04
N ALA A 91 1.44 31.10 9.19
CA ALA A 91 2.00 30.37 10.33
C ALA A 91 1.01 29.38 10.96
N GLU A 92 -0.29 29.68 10.96
CA GLU A 92 -1.32 28.79 11.52
C GLU A 92 -1.43 27.50 10.71
N LEU A 93 -1.29 27.58 9.39
CA LEU A 93 -1.26 26.40 8.52
C LEU A 93 -0.10 25.47 8.89
N VAL A 94 1.10 26.02 9.12
CA VAL A 94 2.27 25.21 9.51
C VAL A 94 2.01 24.46 10.83
N VAL A 95 1.45 25.15 11.83
CA VAL A 95 1.10 24.55 13.12
C VAL A 95 0.05 23.46 12.96
N GLN A 96 -1.00 23.72 12.18
CA GLN A 96 -2.05 22.75 11.92
C GLN A 96 -1.52 21.51 11.19
N VAL A 97 -0.71 21.70 10.14
CA VAL A 97 -0.10 20.59 9.39
C VAL A 97 0.79 19.74 10.31
N ALA A 98 1.60 20.37 11.16
CA ALA A 98 2.43 19.66 12.14
C ALA A 98 1.57 18.85 13.14
N LYS A 99 0.47 19.43 13.63
CA LYS A 99 -0.47 18.76 14.54
C LYS A 99 -1.20 17.60 13.86
N ALA A 100 -1.69 17.79 12.64
CA ALA A 100 -2.39 16.78 11.85
C ALA A 100 -1.46 15.60 11.53
N THR A 101 -0.26 15.86 11.03
CA THR A 101 0.72 14.83 10.70
C THR A 101 1.21 14.06 11.94
N ALA A 102 1.39 14.71 13.09
CA ALA A 102 1.71 14.02 14.34
C ALA A 102 0.61 13.02 14.76
N ARG A 103 -0.67 13.39 14.59
CA ARG A 103 -1.80 12.48 14.84
C ARG A 103 -1.79 11.28 13.89
N LEU A 104 -1.51 11.53 12.61
CA LEU A 104 -1.45 10.50 11.57
C LEU A 104 -0.26 9.53 11.77
N VAL A 105 0.86 10.02 12.30
CA VAL A 105 1.99 9.17 12.71
C VAL A 105 1.60 8.32 13.90
N THR A 106 0.91 8.90 14.88
CA THR A 106 0.45 8.18 16.08
C THR A 106 -0.52 7.05 15.73
N SER A 107 -1.43 7.28 14.76
CA SER A 107 -2.33 6.27 14.21
C SER A 107 -1.67 5.31 13.21
N ARG A 108 -0.36 5.47 12.95
CA ARG A 108 0.41 4.69 11.97
C ARG A 108 -0.14 4.75 10.54
N THR A 109 -0.87 5.80 10.20
CA THR A 109 -1.38 6.05 8.84
C THR A 109 -0.28 6.54 7.91
N ILE A 110 0.67 7.30 8.47
CA ILE A 110 1.89 7.73 7.78
C ILE A 110 3.11 7.47 8.67
N THR A 111 4.27 7.39 8.05
CA THR A 111 5.56 7.33 8.74
C THR A 111 6.05 8.73 9.15
N PRO A 112 6.97 8.84 10.12
CA PRO A 112 7.61 10.12 10.44
C PRO A 112 8.31 10.77 9.24
N ALA A 113 8.86 9.97 8.33
CA ALA A 113 9.50 10.47 7.10
C ALA A 113 8.49 11.09 6.12
N GLU A 114 7.32 10.48 5.97
CA GLU A 114 6.22 11.05 5.17
C GLU A 114 5.67 12.32 5.81
N ALA A 115 5.51 12.36 7.14
CA ALA A 115 5.11 13.58 7.86
C ALA A 115 6.06 14.75 7.58
N ALA A 116 7.38 14.51 7.58
CA ALA A 116 8.37 15.53 7.26
C ALA A 116 8.25 16.04 5.81
N LYS A 117 7.92 15.18 4.85
CA LYS A 117 7.68 15.59 3.45
C LYS A 117 6.45 16.49 3.33
N ILE A 118 5.37 16.14 4.02
CA ILE A 118 4.14 16.95 4.06
C ILE A 118 4.41 18.33 4.69
N ILE A 119 5.11 18.38 5.84
CA ILE A 119 5.46 19.65 6.49
C ILE A 119 6.37 20.51 5.58
N LYS A 120 7.29 19.89 4.85
CA LYS A 120 8.16 20.60 3.88
C LYS A 120 7.38 21.17 2.69
N ALA A 121 6.25 20.56 2.34
CA ALA A 121 5.39 21.04 1.26
C ALA A 121 4.56 22.27 1.66
N VAL A 122 4.46 22.62 2.94
CA VAL A 122 3.69 23.80 3.37
C VAL A 122 4.31 25.08 2.80
N PRO A 123 3.53 25.93 2.09
CA PRO A 123 4.03 27.20 1.60
C PRO A 123 4.53 28.08 2.74
N LYS A 124 5.63 28.80 2.50
CA LYS A 124 6.16 29.73 3.49
C LYS A 124 5.18 30.88 3.71
N PRO A 125 4.95 31.32 4.95
CA PRO A 125 4.20 32.55 5.20
C PRO A 125 4.88 33.72 4.48
N HIS A 126 4.12 34.48 3.70
CA HIS A 126 4.57 35.76 3.19
C HIS A 126 4.74 36.70 4.39
N ARG A 127 5.94 37.29 4.53
CA ARG A 127 6.31 38.18 5.62
C ARG A 127 5.85 39.61 5.35
#